data_AF-A0AAV6AY87-F1
#
_entry.id   AF-A0AAV6AY87-F1
#
_cell.length_a   1.000
_cell.length_b   1.000
_cell.length_c   1.000
_cell.angle_alpha   90.00
_cell.angle_beta   90.00
_cell.angle_gamma   90.00
#
_symmetry.space_group_name_H-M   'P 1'
#
loop_
_entity.id
_entity.type
_entity.pdbx_description
1 polymer ?
#
loop_
_entity_poly.entity_id
_entity_poly.type
_entity_poly.pdbx_seq_one_letter_code
_entity_poly.pdbx_strand_id
1 'polypeptide(L)'
;MNPLTTELMRDQVAAAVEEAVARTPISDIHTHLYDPAFGKLLLWGIDELLTYHYLVAESFRYIDMPFANFWELPKARQAELIWDALFIKNSPISESCRGVLTTLNLLGVDVRKRDLNSIRKWFTEWDVEDYITRSMELAHVRSICMTNSPFDEMERSVWEKGFPRDSRFTAGLRIDPLLLSWQSTWGQLLHWGYKVSEELTAHTISEVRRFLGDWTERMNPRFVMVSLADDFEFPAQNECAQLIEKAIVPHCREFGIPFALMPGVRRQANPELKLAGDSVGRVDLSAVQNLCAMFSDTKFITTVLSLENQHELCVLARKFRNLHIFGCWWFLNNPSLVEEITRIR
;
A
#
# COMPACT_ATOMS: atom_id res chain seq x y z
N MET A 1 -28.78 29.76 -36.64
CA MET A 1 -28.51 28.40 -36.15
C MET A 1 -28.42 28.47 -34.64
N ASN A 2 -29.48 28.04 -33.94
CA ASN A 2 -29.45 27.96 -32.47
C ASN A 2 -28.50 26.81 -32.08
N PRO A 3 -27.57 27.00 -31.14
CA PRO A 3 -26.87 25.88 -30.55
C PRO A 3 -27.91 25.09 -29.75
N LEU A 4 -28.14 23.84 -30.14
CA LEU A 4 -28.86 22.86 -29.34
C LEU A 4 -28.00 22.55 -28.10
N THR A 5 -28.01 23.43 -27.11
CA THR A 5 -27.64 23.04 -25.75
C THR A 5 -28.79 22.19 -25.22
N THR A 6 -28.70 20.89 -25.45
CA THR A 6 -29.61 19.94 -24.79
C THR A 6 -29.19 19.89 -23.33
N GLU A 7 -29.99 20.48 -22.45
CA GLU A 7 -29.80 20.37 -21.01
C GLU A 7 -29.97 18.89 -20.63
N LEU A 8 -28.88 18.21 -20.28
CA LEU A 8 -28.93 16.81 -19.89
C LEU A 8 -29.66 16.68 -18.56
N MET A 9 -30.62 15.75 -18.49
CA MET A 9 -31.27 15.41 -17.23
C MET A 9 -30.26 14.76 -16.27
N ARG A 10 -30.44 14.97 -14.97
CA ARG A 10 -29.55 14.42 -13.93
C ARG A 10 -29.28 12.91 -14.10
N ASP A 11 -30.31 12.14 -14.43
CA ASP A 11 -30.19 10.69 -14.59
C ASP A 11 -29.35 10.29 -15.81
N GLN A 12 -29.38 11.10 -16.88
CA GLN A 12 -28.53 10.89 -18.05
C GLN A 12 -27.05 11.19 -17.74
N VAL A 13 -26.80 12.23 -16.93
CA VAL A 13 -25.44 12.53 -16.44
C VAL A 13 -24.95 11.41 -15.52
N ALA A 14 -25.78 10.95 -14.58
CA ALA A 14 -25.42 9.87 -13.68
C ALA A 14 -25.05 8.59 -14.44
N ALA A 15 -25.90 8.15 -15.38
CA ALA A 15 -25.62 6.97 -16.20
C ALA A 15 -24.33 7.10 -17.04
N ALA A 16 -24.09 8.28 -17.63
CA ALA A 16 -22.88 8.54 -18.40
C ALA A 16 -21.61 8.51 -17.52
N VAL A 17 -21.69 9.05 -16.30
CA VAL A 17 -20.58 9.00 -15.33
C VAL A 17 -20.33 7.57 -14.87
N GLU A 18 -21.36 6.81 -14.53
CA GLU A 18 -21.24 5.39 -14.14
C GLU A 18 -20.59 4.56 -15.25
N GLU A 19 -21.03 4.73 -16.50
CA GLU A 19 -20.43 4.06 -17.66
C GLU A 19 -18.96 4.45 -17.86
N ALA A 20 -18.64 5.74 -17.75
CA ALA A 20 -17.27 6.23 -17.89
C ALA A 20 -16.35 5.68 -16.79
N VAL A 21 -16.80 5.69 -15.53
CA VAL A 21 -16.04 5.14 -14.40
C VAL A 21 -15.86 3.64 -14.56
N ALA A 22 -16.92 2.90 -14.88
CA ALA A 22 -16.87 1.45 -15.04
C ALA A 22 -15.94 1.00 -16.17
N ARG A 23 -15.79 1.80 -17.24
CA ARG A 23 -14.93 1.45 -18.39
C ARG A 23 -13.50 1.98 -18.30
N THR A 24 -13.20 2.87 -17.36
CA THR A 24 -11.87 3.48 -17.28
C THR A 24 -10.87 2.48 -16.69
N PRO A 25 -9.82 2.07 -17.43
CA PRO A 25 -8.83 1.15 -16.90
C PRO A 25 -8.04 1.78 -15.74
N ILE A 26 -7.97 1.07 -14.63
CA ILE A 26 -7.35 1.55 -13.39
C ILE A 26 -5.84 1.27 -13.42
N SER A 27 -5.04 2.26 -13.04
CA SER A 27 -3.65 2.05 -12.64
C SER A 27 -3.62 2.10 -11.11
N ASP A 28 -3.49 0.94 -10.48
CA ASP A 28 -3.39 0.86 -9.01
C ASP A 28 -1.95 1.21 -8.60
N ILE A 29 -1.78 2.42 -8.07
CA ILE A 29 -0.47 3.03 -7.87
C ILE A 29 0.23 2.59 -6.59
N HIS A 30 -0.45 1.88 -5.68
CA HIS A 30 0.16 1.40 -4.45
C HIS A 30 -0.52 0.12 -3.94
N THR A 31 0.18 -1.01 -4.07
CA THR A 31 -0.27 -2.32 -3.62
C THR A 31 0.83 -3.07 -2.87
N HIS A 32 0.44 -4.12 -2.17
CA HIS A 32 1.35 -5.16 -1.66
C HIS A 32 1.21 -6.48 -2.44
N LEU A 33 0.83 -6.38 -3.71
CA LEU A 33 0.86 -7.47 -4.67
C LEU A 33 2.24 -7.54 -5.34
N TYR A 34 2.56 -8.70 -5.92
CA TYR A 34 3.83 -8.92 -6.60
C TYR A 34 3.63 -9.58 -7.96
N ASP A 35 4.60 -9.36 -8.85
CA ASP A 35 4.74 -10.11 -10.09
C ASP A 35 4.81 -11.63 -9.78
N PRO A 36 4.19 -12.52 -10.59
CA PRO A 36 4.24 -13.97 -10.39
C PRO A 36 5.65 -14.54 -10.14
N ALA A 37 6.68 -13.92 -10.71
CA ALA A 37 8.07 -14.30 -10.52
C ALA A 37 8.54 -14.24 -9.05
N PHE A 38 7.84 -13.51 -8.19
CA PHE A 38 8.12 -13.41 -6.75
C PHE A 38 7.52 -14.59 -5.96
N GLY A 39 6.78 -15.48 -6.61
CA GLY A 39 6.28 -16.73 -6.05
C GLY A 39 5.46 -16.50 -4.78
N LYS A 40 5.95 -16.99 -3.64
CA LYS A 40 5.23 -16.99 -2.35
C LYS A 40 4.90 -15.59 -1.80
N LEU A 41 5.53 -14.54 -2.32
CA LEU A 41 5.21 -13.17 -1.93
C LEU A 41 3.89 -12.69 -2.55
N LEU A 42 3.50 -13.24 -3.70
CA LEU A 42 2.18 -13.03 -4.28
C LEU A 42 1.15 -13.91 -3.53
N LEU A 43 0.42 -13.30 -2.60
CA LEU A 43 -0.64 -13.96 -1.86
C LEU A 43 -1.94 -13.95 -2.67
N TRP A 44 -2.60 -15.12 -2.77
CA TRP A 44 -3.89 -15.27 -3.44
C TRP A 44 -4.66 -16.49 -2.91
N GLY A 45 -5.95 -16.54 -3.21
CA GLY A 45 -6.84 -17.62 -2.78
C GLY A 45 -7.65 -17.30 -1.52
N ILE A 46 -8.66 -18.13 -1.25
CA ILE A 46 -9.63 -17.87 -0.17
C ILE A 46 -9.01 -17.83 1.22
N ASP A 47 -8.03 -18.68 1.51
CA ASP A 47 -7.40 -18.70 2.83
C ASP A 47 -6.56 -17.43 3.06
N GLU A 48 -5.92 -16.88 2.02
CA GLU A 48 -5.22 -15.60 2.10
C GLU A 48 -6.18 -14.43 2.25
N LEU A 49 -7.32 -14.46 1.54
CA LEU A 49 -8.38 -13.45 1.70
C LEU A 49 -8.93 -13.44 3.13
N LEU A 50 -9.21 -14.61 3.70
CA LEU A 50 -9.78 -14.74 5.04
C LEU A 50 -8.76 -14.43 6.14
N THR A 51 -7.47 -14.72 5.92
CA THR A 51 -6.40 -14.42 6.88
C THR A 51 -5.79 -13.04 6.69
N TYR A 52 -6.41 -12.19 5.86
CA TYR A 52 -6.06 -10.78 5.75
C TYR A 52 -6.15 -10.10 7.13
N HIS A 53 -5.15 -9.28 7.46
CA HIS A 53 -4.95 -8.79 8.83
C HIS A 53 -6.12 -7.94 9.37
N TYR A 54 -6.96 -7.36 8.51
CA TYR A 54 -8.20 -6.70 8.92
C TYR A 54 -9.20 -7.70 9.52
N LEU A 55 -9.39 -8.84 8.85
CA LEU A 55 -10.27 -9.90 9.33
C LEU A 55 -9.69 -10.60 10.56
N VAL A 56 -8.37 -10.70 10.67
CA VAL A 56 -7.72 -11.15 11.91
C VAL A 56 -8.11 -10.22 13.07
N ALA A 57 -7.93 -8.91 12.93
CA ALA A 57 -8.32 -7.92 13.95
C ALA A 57 -9.81 -8.01 14.32
N GLU A 58 -10.69 -8.10 13.33
CA GLU A 58 -12.14 -8.24 13.55
C GLU A 58 -12.49 -9.55 14.26
N SER A 59 -11.87 -10.67 13.88
CA SER A 59 -12.16 -11.99 14.43
C SER A 59 -11.82 -12.09 15.91
N PHE A 60 -10.73 -11.46 16.37
CA PHE A 60 -10.35 -11.43 17.78
C PHE A 60 -11.28 -10.61 18.68
N ARG A 61 -12.26 -9.90 18.11
CA ARG A 61 -13.37 -9.33 18.88
C ARG A 61 -14.44 -10.36 19.26
N TYR A 62 -14.41 -11.54 18.64
CA TYR A 62 -15.38 -12.63 18.83
C TYR A 62 -14.74 -13.94 19.30
N ILE A 63 -13.49 -14.19 18.95
CA ILE A 63 -12.76 -15.40 19.31
C ILE A 63 -12.10 -15.21 20.67
N ASP A 64 -12.49 -16.05 21.63
CA ASP A 64 -11.80 -16.17 22.92
C ASP A 64 -10.64 -17.18 22.79
N MET A 65 -9.53 -16.71 22.20
CA MET A 65 -8.30 -17.47 21.99
C MET A 65 -7.11 -16.53 22.19
N PRO A 66 -6.07 -16.95 22.95
CA PRO A 66 -4.82 -16.19 23.00
C PRO A 66 -4.21 -15.99 21.62
N PHE A 67 -3.68 -14.79 21.34
CA PHE A 67 -3.08 -14.46 20.04
C PHE A 67 -1.99 -15.46 19.64
N ALA A 68 -1.11 -15.85 20.58
CA ALA A 68 -0.05 -16.82 20.36
C ALA A 68 -0.59 -18.16 19.80
N ASN A 69 -1.67 -18.68 20.39
CA ASN A 69 -2.25 -19.95 19.97
C ASN A 69 -2.80 -19.88 18.54
N PHE A 70 -3.41 -18.75 18.15
CA PHE A 70 -3.89 -18.57 16.77
C PHE A 70 -2.73 -18.60 15.76
N TRP A 71 -1.61 -17.96 16.10
CA TRP A 71 -0.45 -17.90 15.22
C TRP A 71 0.29 -19.25 15.06
N GLU A 72 0.09 -20.19 15.98
CA GLU A 72 0.60 -21.56 15.88
C GLU A 72 -0.27 -22.44 14.95
N LEU A 73 -1.49 -22.01 14.63
CA LEU A 73 -2.39 -22.78 13.77
C LEU A 73 -1.92 -22.75 12.30
N PRO A 74 -2.13 -23.85 11.55
CA PRO A 74 -2.03 -23.81 10.10
C PRO A 74 -2.97 -22.76 9.49
N LYS A 75 -2.57 -22.11 8.40
CA LYS A 75 -3.35 -21.05 7.74
C LYS A 75 -4.80 -21.45 7.43
N ALA A 76 -5.01 -22.69 6.98
CA ALA A 76 -6.36 -23.22 6.73
C ALA A 76 -7.23 -23.23 7.99
N ARG A 77 -6.65 -23.51 9.17
CA ARG A 77 -7.37 -23.48 10.45
C ARG A 77 -7.64 -22.05 10.93
N GLN A 78 -6.72 -21.12 10.69
CA GLN A 78 -6.96 -19.69 10.92
C GLN A 78 -8.13 -19.19 10.08
N ALA A 79 -8.13 -19.50 8.77
CA ALA A 79 -9.20 -19.13 7.84
C ALA A 79 -10.56 -19.72 8.26
N GLU A 80 -10.60 -20.97 8.73
CA GLU A 80 -11.83 -21.59 9.23
C GLU A 80 -12.38 -20.90 10.48
N LEU A 81 -11.51 -20.52 11.42
CA LEU A 81 -11.93 -19.78 12.62
C LEU A 81 -12.50 -18.41 12.26
N ILE A 82 -11.86 -17.70 11.34
CA ILE A 82 -12.32 -16.40 10.85
C ILE A 82 -13.65 -16.54 10.09
N TRP A 83 -13.76 -17.53 9.21
CA TRP A 83 -15.00 -17.83 8.48
C TRP A 83 -16.16 -18.13 9.43
N ASP A 84 -15.93 -19.01 10.42
CA ASP A 84 -16.93 -19.36 11.42
C ASP A 84 -17.36 -18.14 12.25
N ALA A 85 -16.39 -17.35 12.74
CA ALA A 85 -16.66 -16.18 13.57
C ALA A 85 -17.39 -15.06 12.81
N LEU A 86 -16.92 -14.70 11.61
CA LEU A 86 -17.35 -13.48 10.91
C LEU A 86 -18.42 -13.70 9.83
N PHE A 87 -18.56 -14.92 9.31
CA PHE A 87 -19.48 -15.22 8.19
C PHE A 87 -20.59 -16.22 8.55
N ILE A 88 -20.37 -17.09 9.55
CA ILE A 88 -21.36 -18.08 9.99
C ILE A 88 -22.10 -17.61 11.23
N LYS A 89 -21.37 -17.38 12.33
CA LYS A 89 -21.94 -16.98 13.62
C LYS A 89 -22.44 -15.54 13.63
N ASN A 90 -21.84 -14.69 12.78
CA ASN A 90 -22.22 -13.31 12.59
C ASN A 90 -22.49 -13.04 11.11
N SER A 91 -23.30 -12.01 10.83
CA SER A 91 -23.51 -11.57 9.45
C SER A 91 -22.29 -10.78 8.96
N PRO A 92 -21.74 -11.09 7.76
CA PRO A 92 -20.50 -10.50 7.25
C PRO A 92 -20.73 -9.08 6.69
N ILE A 93 -21.03 -8.11 7.57
CA ILE A 93 -21.42 -6.74 7.19
C ILE A 93 -20.29 -5.72 7.20
N SER A 94 -19.13 -6.04 7.79
CA SER A 94 -17.97 -5.16 7.72
C SER A 94 -17.45 -5.05 6.28
N GLU A 95 -16.78 -3.96 5.94
CA GLU A 95 -16.26 -3.78 4.57
C GLU A 95 -15.23 -4.87 4.22
N SER A 96 -14.37 -5.28 5.17
CA SER A 96 -13.42 -6.38 4.98
C SER A 96 -14.12 -7.70 4.64
N CYS A 97 -15.21 -8.03 5.37
CA CYS A 97 -15.98 -9.26 5.11
C CYS A 97 -16.74 -9.18 3.79
N ARG A 98 -17.37 -8.03 3.51
CA ARG A 98 -18.06 -7.75 2.24
C ARG A 98 -17.11 -7.86 1.05
N GLY A 99 -15.85 -7.42 1.19
CA GLY A 99 -14.82 -7.54 0.16
C GLY A 99 -14.54 -8.98 -0.25
N VAL A 100 -14.49 -9.91 0.70
CA VAL A 100 -14.35 -11.36 0.42
C VAL A 100 -15.54 -11.86 -0.41
N LEU A 101 -16.77 -11.53 -0.01
CA LEU A 101 -17.97 -11.95 -0.73
C LEU A 101 -18.09 -11.32 -2.12
N THR A 102 -17.68 -10.06 -2.27
CA THR A 102 -17.65 -9.35 -3.55
C THR A 102 -16.68 -10.03 -4.51
N THR A 103 -15.48 -10.37 -4.03
CA THR A 103 -14.47 -11.12 -4.79
C THR A 103 -15.03 -12.46 -5.26
N LEU A 104 -15.61 -13.26 -4.36
CA LEU A 104 -16.20 -14.57 -4.70
C LEU A 104 -17.34 -14.45 -5.71
N ASN A 105 -18.21 -13.45 -5.55
CA ASN A 105 -19.32 -13.19 -6.46
C ASN A 105 -18.83 -12.81 -7.87
N LEU A 106 -17.84 -11.91 -7.98
CA LEU A 106 -17.28 -11.50 -9.27
C LEU A 106 -16.54 -12.65 -9.97
N LEU A 107 -15.93 -13.55 -9.20
CA LEU A 107 -15.32 -14.78 -9.71
C LEU A 107 -16.35 -15.87 -10.10
N GLY A 108 -17.64 -15.65 -9.83
CA GLY A 108 -18.71 -16.59 -10.17
C GLY A 108 -18.89 -17.74 -9.19
N VAL A 109 -18.37 -17.63 -7.97
CA VAL A 109 -18.46 -18.67 -6.92
C VAL A 109 -19.78 -18.54 -6.15
N ASP A 110 -20.60 -19.59 -6.15
CA ASP A 110 -21.85 -19.61 -5.38
C ASP A 110 -21.59 -19.86 -3.89
N VAL A 111 -21.66 -18.77 -3.11
CA VAL A 111 -21.42 -18.79 -1.66
C VAL A 111 -22.67 -19.09 -0.82
N ARG A 112 -23.85 -19.30 -1.42
CA ARG A 112 -25.12 -19.48 -0.66
C ARG A 112 -25.11 -20.70 0.25
N LYS A 113 -24.38 -21.74 -0.13
CA LYS A 113 -24.19 -22.96 0.69
C LYS A 113 -23.23 -22.76 1.87
N ARG A 114 -22.48 -21.65 1.87
CA ARG A 114 -21.46 -21.29 2.90
C ARG A 114 -20.43 -22.39 3.15
N ASP A 115 -20.13 -23.18 2.11
CA ASP A 115 -19.21 -24.31 2.17
C ASP A 115 -17.79 -23.88 1.77
N LEU A 116 -16.98 -23.59 2.78
CA LEU A 116 -15.58 -23.16 2.60
C LEU A 116 -14.73 -24.21 1.88
N ASN A 117 -15.01 -25.50 2.05
CA ASN A 117 -14.22 -26.56 1.40
C ASN A 117 -14.50 -26.61 -0.10
N SER A 118 -15.75 -26.43 -0.51
CA SER A 118 -16.09 -26.28 -1.93
C SER A 118 -15.43 -25.04 -2.54
N ILE A 119 -15.39 -23.92 -1.82
CA ILE A 119 -14.71 -22.69 -2.27
C ILE A 119 -13.20 -22.94 -2.43
N ARG A 120 -12.55 -23.57 -1.45
CA ARG A 120 -11.13 -23.94 -1.55
C ARG A 120 -10.85 -24.81 -2.76
N LYS A 121 -11.66 -25.85 -2.98
CA LYS A 121 -11.52 -26.73 -4.15
C LYS A 121 -11.58 -25.93 -5.45
N TRP A 122 -12.49 -24.98 -5.58
CA TRP A 122 -12.57 -24.11 -6.76
C TRP A 122 -11.29 -23.31 -6.99
N PHE A 123 -10.67 -22.75 -5.94
CA PHE A 123 -9.38 -22.05 -6.08
C PHE A 123 -8.23 -22.97 -6.53
N THR A 124 -8.26 -24.26 -6.19
CA THR A 124 -7.21 -25.22 -6.63
C THR A 124 -7.26 -25.54 -8.12
N GLU A 125 -8.33 -25.15 -8.83
CA GLU A 125 -8.49 -25.38 -10.27
C GLU A 125 -7.80 -24.29 -11.12
N TRP A 126 -7.29 -23.23 -10.50
CA TRP A 126 -6.63 -22.12 -11.18
C TRP A 126 -5.11 -22.27 -11.27
N ASP A 127 -4.57 -21.90 -12.43
CA ASP A 127 -3.19 -21.43 -12.52
C ASP A 127 -3.08 -19.99 -12.00
N VAL A 128 -1.97 -19.65 -11.37
CA VAL A 128 -1.77 -18.34 -10.73
C VAL A 128 -1.73 -17.20 -11.76
N GLU A 129 -1.13 -17.39 -12.93
CA GLU A 129 -1.02 -16.35 -13.96
C GLU A 129 -2.39 -16.09 -14.61
N ASP A 130 -3.15 -17.16 -14.85
CA ASP A 130 -4.53 -17.07 -15.34
C ASP A 130 -5.45 -16.42 -14.31
N TYR A 131 -5.30 -16.76 -13.02
CA TYR A 131 -6.07 -16.15 -11.93
C TYR A 131 -5.81 -14.65 -11.83
N ILE A 132 -4.55 -14.21 -11.85
CA ILE A 132 -4.20 -12.78 -11.85
C ILE A 132 -4.82 -12.08 -13.04
N THR A 133 -4.68 -12.65 -14.24
CA THR A 133 -5.25 -12.08 -15.45
C THR A 133 -6.76 -11.90 -15.30
N ARG A 134 -7.44 -12.93 -14.81
CA ARG A 134 -8.88 -12.88 -14.55
C ARG A 134 -9.26 -11.84 -13.48
N SER A 135 -8.52 -11.76 -12.38
CA SER A 135 -8.75 -10.76 -11.34
C SER A 135 -8.57 -9.34 -11.87
N MET A 136 -7.53 -9.08 -12.65
CA MET A 136 -7.27 -7.78 -13.27
C MET A 136 -8.37 -7.40 -14.27
N GLU A 137 -8.82 -8.35 -15.09
CA GLU A 137 -9.94 -8.13 -16.02
C GLU A 137 -11.22 -7.74 -15.30
N LEU A 138 -11.60 -8.50 -14.27
CA LEU A 138 -12.81 -8.26 -13.48
C LEU A 138 -12.77 -6.94 -12.72
N ALA A 139 -11.60 -6.55 -12.22
CA ALA A 139 -11.39 -5.28 -11.51
C ALA A 139 -11.10 -4.11 -12.48
N HIS A 140 -11.02 -4.36 -13.79
CA HIS A 140 -10.58 -3.40 -14.81
C HIS A 140 -9.25 -2.70 -14.48
N VAL A 141 -8.33 -3.44 -13.84
CA VAL A 141 -6.99 -2.96 -13.52
C VAL A 141 -6.06 -3.21 -14.70
N ARG A 142 -5.50 -2.14 -15.25
CA ARG A 142 -4.50 -2.18 -16.32
C ARG A 142 -3.09 -2.42 -15.78
N SER A 143 -2.76 -1.86 -14.62
CA SER A 143 -1.42 -1.96 -14.04
C SER A 143 -1.45 -1.98 -12.52
N ILE A 144 -0.57 -2.76 -11.93
CA ILE A 144 -0.38 -2.92 -10.49
C ILE A 144 1.01 -2.38 -10.13
N CYS A 145 1.07 -1.41 -9.22
CA CYS A 145 2.34 -0.95 -8.67
C CYS A 145 2.62 -1.69 -7.36
N MET A 146 3.69 -2.48 -7.37
CA MET A 146 4.18 -3.24 -6.23
C MET A 146 4.87 -2.31 -5.23
N THR A 147 4.90 -2.71 -3.95
CA THR A 147 5.72 -2.09 -2.91
C THR A 147 6.96 -2.93 -2.71
N ASN A 148 8.11 -2.49 -3.24
CA ASN A 148 9.32 -3.32 -3.25
C ASN A 148 10.39 -2.82 -2.28
N SER A 149 10.87 -3.71 -1.42
CA SER A 149 11.88 -3.40 -0.39
C SER A 149 13.18 -4.17 -0.66
N PRO A 150 14.29 -3.49 -1.01
CA PRO A 150 15.63 -4.10 -1.03
C PRO A 150 16.04 -4.74 0.29
N PHE A 151 15.42 -4.32 1.39
CA PHE A 151 15.71 -4.79 2.74
C PHE A 151 14.95 -6.08 3.10
N ASP A 152 13.99 -6.50 2.28
CA ASP A 152 13.40 -7.83 2.39
C ASP A 152 14.28 -8.82 1.60
N GLU A 153 14.75 -9.87 2.27
CA GLU A 153 15.70 -10.82 1.67
C GLU A 153 15.07 -11.63 0.54
N MET A 154 13.80 -12.00 0.66
CA MET A 154 13.09 -12.77 -0.38
C MET A 154 12.90 -11.91 -1.63
N GLU A 155 12.45 -10.67 -1.46
CA GLU A 155 12.31 -9.72 -2.57
C GLU A 155 13.65 -9.42 -3.23
N ARG A 156 14.68 -9.09 -2.43
CA ARG A 156 16.01 -8.73 -2.93
C ARG A 156 16.60 -9.85 -3.77
N SER A 157 16.47 -11.10 -3.35
CA SER A 157 17.00 -12.25 -4.08
C SER A 157 16.40 -12.37 -5.49
N VAL A 158 15.09 -12.10 -5.65
CA VAL A 158 14.41 -12.11 -6.96
C VAL A 158 14.96 -11.01 -7.86
N TRP A 159 15.12 -9.80 -7.33
CA TRP A 159 15.67 -8.66 -8.08
C TRP A 159 17.16 -8.81 -8.45
N GLU A 160 17.97 -9.39 -7.56
CA GLU A 160 19.40 -9.62 -7.79
C GLU A 160 19.61 -10.69 -8.87
N LYS A 161 18.81 -11.76 -8.84
CA LYS A 161 18.82 -12.82 -9.86
C LYS A 161 18.35 -12.33 -11.24
N GLY A 162 17.39 -11.41 -11.26
CA GLY A 162 16.72 -10.94 -12.46
C GLY A 162 15.66 -11.93 -12.95
N PHE A 163 14.60 -11.40 -13.55
CA PHE A 163 13.47 -12.17 -14.05
C PHE A 163 12.81 -11.47 -15.24
N PRO A 164 12.13 -12.20 -16.14
CA PRO A 164 11.26 -11.60 -17.14
C PRO A 164 10.08 -10.92 -16.44
N ARG A 165 10.04 -9.59 -16.50
CA ARG A 165 9.01 -8.79 -15.82
C ARG A 165 7.72 -8.77 -16.61
N ASP A 166 6.60 -9.05 -15.95
CA ASP A 166 5.28 -8.77 -16.51
C ASP A 166 5.06 -7.26 -16.59
N SER A 167 4.80 -6.76 -17.79
CA SER A 167 4.59 -5.33 -18.08
C SER A 167 3.42 -4.71 -17.31
N ARG A 168 2.49 -5.52 -16.79
CA ARG A 168 1.38 -5.10 -15.94
C ARG A 168 1.84 -4.68 -14.54
N PHE A 169 3.03 -5.11 -14.11
CA PHE A 169 3.58 -4.84 -12.77
C PHE A 169 4.68 -3.77 -12.78
N THR A 170 4.43 -2.63 -12.17
CA THR A 170 5.43 -1.59 -11.91
C THR A 170 5.95 -1.67 -10.47
N ALA A 171 7.05 -0.97 -10.16
CA ALA A 171 7.67 -1.01 -8.82
C ALA A 171 7.58 0.36 -8.14
N GLY A 172 7.38 0.37 -6.84
CA GLY A 172 7.73 1.48 -5.94
C GLY A 172 8.90 1.05 -5.05
N LEU A 173 9.89 1.91 -4.86
CA LEU A 173 11.07 1.62 -4.04
C LEU A 173 10.81 2.01 -2.59
N ARG A 174 10.51 1.03 -1.74
CA ARG A 174 10.26 1.21 -0.30
C ARG A 174 11.57 1.27 0.48
N ILE A 175 11.71 2.31 1.29
CA ILE A 175 12.94 2.60 2.04
C ILE A 175 12.70 2.81 3.54
N ASP A 176 11.60 2.30 4.11
CA ASP A 176 11.33 2.42 5.55
C ASP A 176 12.54 2.04 6.42
N PRO A 177 13.23 0.90 6.22
CA PRO A 177 14.36 0.53 7.08
C PRO A 177 15.52 1.54 7.01
N LEU A 178 15.81 2.06 5.81
CA LEU A 178 16.85 3.06 5.60
C LEU A 178 16.61 4.33 6.41
N LEU A 179 15.36 4.82 6.45
CA LEU A 179 15.01 6.09 7.10
C LEU A 179 14.69 5.94 8.59
N LEU A 180 14.04 4.84 8.97
CA LEU A 180 13.46 4.68 10.31
C LEU A 180 14.30 3.81 11.23
N SER A 181 15.31 3.14 10.69
CA SER A 181 16.10 2.16 11.43
C SER A 181 17.57 2.19 10.99
N TRP A 182 18.10 3.39 10.73
CA TRP A 182 19.48 3.58 10.29
C TRP A 182 20.49 2.80 11.14
N GLN A 183 20.36 2.90 12.46
CA GLN A 183 21.23 2.24 13.44
C GLN A 183 21.31 0.71 13.29
N SER A 184 20.23 0.06 12.83
CA SER A 184 20.24 -1.38 12.54
C SER A 184 20.45 -1.71 11.07
N THR A 185 20.40 -0.72 10.17
CA THR A 185 20.39 -0.93 8.71
C THR A 185 21.75 -0.62 8.07
N TRP A 186 22.54 0.31 8.61
CA TRP A 186 23.82 0.71 7.98
C TRP A 186 24.81 -0.46 7.84
N GLY A 187 24.86 -1.36 8.83
CA GLY A 187 25.72 -2.55 8.78
C GLY A 187 25.36 -3.50 7.63
N GLN A 188 24.08 -3.56 7.28
CA GLN A 188 23.59 -4.33 6.14
C GLN A 188 24.05 -3.71 4.81
N LEU A 189 23.97 -2.38 4.68
CA LEU A 189 24.53 -1.66 3.52
C LEU A 189 26.04 -1.92 3.39
N LEU A 190 26.78 -1.88 4.51
CA LEU A 190 28.21 -2.19 4.52
C LEU A 190 28.50 -3.61 4.03
N HIS A 191 27.73 -4.59 4.49
CA HIS A 191 27.84 -5.97 4.04
C HIS A 191 27.55 -6.13 2.53
N TRP A 192 26.64 -5.32 1.98
CA TRP A 192 26.35 -5.27 0.54
C TRP A 192 27.37 -4.47 -0.28
N GLY A 193 28.44 -3.98 0.36
CA GLY A 193 29.53 -3.28 -0.30
C GLY A 193 29.35 -1.77 -0.44
N TYR A 194 28.37 -1.17 0.25
CA TYR A 194 28.24 0.29 0.37
C TYR A 194 29.10 0.78 1.53
N LYS A 195 30.07 1.66 1.28
CA LYS A 195 31.07 2.10 2.26
C LYS A 195 30.52 3.14 3.25
N VAL A 196 29.43 2.77 3.93
CA VAL A 196 28.75 3.58 4.94
C VAL A 196 29.40 3.39 6.32
N SER A 197 29.21 4.37 7.19
CA SER A 197 29.50 4.29 8.63
C SER A 197 28.24 4.59 9.44
N GLU A 198 28.27 4.34 10.74
CA GLU A 198 27.20 4.74 11.67
C GLU A 198 26.87 6.24 11.56
N GLU A 199 27.90 7.10 11.48
CA GLU A 199 27.71 8.53 11.27
C GLU A 199 27.33 8.89 9.82
N LEU A 200 26.38 9.82 9.67
CA LEU A 200 25.93 10.37 8.39
C LEU A 200 26.90 11.44 7.83
N THR A 201 28.15 11.04 7.64
CA THR A 201 29.18 11.87 6.98
C THR A 201 28.84 12.11 5.51
N ALA A 202 29.51 13.06 4.86
CA ALA A 202 29.36 13.28 3.42
C ALA A 202 29.66 12.02 2.58
N HIS A 203 30.64 11.20 3.02
CA HIS A 203 30.94 9.93 2.35
C HIS A 203 29.82 8.91 2.53
N THR A 204 29.28 8.76 3.75
CA THR A 204 28.12 7.90 4.04
C THR A 204 26.93 8.28 3.18
N ILE A 205 26.60 9.58 3.11
CA ILE A 205 25.51 10.08 2.26
C ILE A 205 25.75 9.76 0.78
N SER A 206 26.99 9.90 0.28
CA SER A 206 27.33 9.52 -1.09
C SER A 206 27.09 8.03 -1.35
N GLU A 207 27.45 7.15 -0.42
CA GLU A 207 27.24 5.71 -0.57
C GLU A 207 25.77 5.30 -0.43
N VAL A 208 24.99 5.98 0.41
CA VAL A 208 23.52 5.82 0.45
C VAL A 208 22.90 6.22 -0.89
N ARG A 209 23.37 7.31 -1.51
CA ARG A 209 22.90 7.70 -2.84
C ARG A 209 23.30 6.72 -3.92
N ARG A 210 24.49 6.12 -3.83
CA ARG A 210 24.88 5.01 -4.71
C ARG A 210 23.94 3.82 -4.56
N PHE A 211 23.58 3.44 -3.33
CA PHE A 211 22.57 2.42 -3.08
C PHE A 211 21.23 2.74 -3.75
N LEU A 212 20.72 3.97 -3.59
CA LEU A 212 19.48 4.38 -4.23
C LEU A 212 19.59 4.34 -5.77
N GLY A 213 20.73 4.75 -6.33
CA GLY A 213 21.05 4.67 -7.75
C GLY A 213 21.00 3.24 -8.29
N ASP A 214 21.75 2.33 -7.67
CA ASP A 214 21.84 0.93 -8.06
C ASP A 214 20.45 0.25 -8.04
N TRP A 215 19.63 0.54 -7.03
CA TRP A 215 18.26 0.01 -6.93
C TRP A 215 17.25 0.70 -7.84
N THR A 216 17.46 1.98 -8.17
CA THR A 216 16.64 2.69 -9.16
C THR A 216 16.88 2.13 -10.56
N GLU A 217 18.13 1.88 -10.93
CA GLU A 217 18.48 1.23 -12.21
C GLU A 217 17.87 -0.17 -12.30
N ARG A 218 17.96 -0.96 -11.22
CA ARG A 218 17.44 -2.32 -11.17
C ARG A 218 15.91 -2.40 -11.23
N MET A 219 15.20 -1.59 -10.44
CA MET A 219 13.74 -1.69 -10.31
C MET A 219 12.98 -0.81 -11.30
N ASN A 220 13.61 0.24 -11.83
CA ASN A 220 12.95 1.34 -12.54
C ASN A 220 11.66 1.81 -11.83
N PRO A 221 11.77 2.28 -10.56
CA PRO A 221 10.61 2.54 -9.73
C PRO A 221 9.85 3.78 -10.18
N ARG A 222 8.52 3.78 -9.97
CA ARG A 222 7.65 4.93 -10.24
C ARG A 222 7.78 6.04 -9.20
N PHE A 223 8.20 5.69 -7.98
CA PHE A 223 8.47 6.58 -6.87
C PHE A 223 9.34 5.87 -5.82
N VAL A 224 10.01 6.64 -4.98
CA VAL A 224 10.62 6.18 -3.72
C VAL A 224 9.59 6.41 -2.63
N MET A 225 9.43 5.50 -1.66
CA MET A 225 8.37 5.61 -0.65
C MET A 225 8.80 5.29 0.77
N VAL A 226 8.12 5.92 1.73
CA VAL A 226 8.23 5.63 3.16
C VAL A 226 6.88 5.78 3.88
N SER A 227 6.58 4.85 4.78
CA SER A 227 5.50 5.01 5.76
C SER A 227 6.04 5.58 7.06
N LEU A 228 5.52 6.73 7.48
CA LEU A 228 6.05 7.51 8.60
C LEU A 228 5.11 7.45 9.81
N ALA A 229 5.69 7.59 11.00
CA ALA A 229 4.92 7.67 12.23
C ALA A 229 4.11 8.98 12.31
N ASP A 230 3.23 9.09 13.29
CA ASP A 230 2.41 10.27 13.52
C ASP A 230 3.18 11.46 14.13
N ASP A 231 4.32 11.19 14.74
CA ASP A 231 5.27 12.17 15.28
C ASP A 231 6.37 12.57 14.28
N PHE A 232 6.16 12.32 12.98
CA PHE A 232 7.13 12.72 11.96
C PHE A 232 7.28 14.24 11.85
N GLU A 233 8.52 14.70 11.98
CA GLU A 233 8.90 16.11 11.87
C GLU A 233 9.91 16.33 10.75
N PHE A 234 9.76 17.44 10.02
CA PHE A 234 10.74 17.91 9.06
C PHE A 234 10.69 19.45 8.95
N PRO A 235 11.83 20.17 9.04
CA PRO A 235 13.18 19.69 9.33
C PRO A 235 13.33 19.23 10.79
N ALA A 236 14.27 18.32 11.04
CA ALA A 236 14.62 17.85 12.38
C ALA A 236 16.11 17.49 12.48
N GLN A 237 16.66 17.45 13.70
CA GLN A 237 18.07 17.07 13.95
C GLN A 237 18.20 15.58 14.27
N ASN A 238 17.68 14.73 13.37
CA ASN A 238 17.75 13.27 13.49
C ASN A 238 18.22 12.63 12.17
N GLU A 239 18.51 11.34 12.19
CA GLU A 239 19.02 10.60 11.02
C GLU A 239 18.00 10.58 9.87
N CYS A 240 16.71 10.43 10.18
CA CYS A 240 15.64 10.41 9.18
C CYS A 240 15.59 11.70 8.36
N ALA A 241 15.53 12.86 9.03
CA ALA A 241 15.50 14.16 8.36
C ALA A 241 16.79 14.44 7.58
N GLN A 242 17.96 14.07 8.12
CA GLN A 242 19.24 14.22 7.41
C GLN A 242 19.32 13.34 6.15
N LEU A 243 18.86 12.09 6.22
CA LEU A 243 18.81 11.19 5.06
C LEU A 243 17.83 11.71 4.00
N ILE A 244 16.65 12.19 4.41
CA ILE A 244 15.67 12.79 3.49
C ILE A 244 16.30 13.99 2.76
N GLU A 245 16.86 14.94 3.50
CA GLU A 245 17.43 16.17 2.95
C GLU A 245 18.66 15.91 2.07
N LYS A 246 19.60 15.07 2.53
CA LYS A 246 20.93 14.95 1.92
C LYS A 246 21.03 13.81 0.91
N ALA A 247 20.18 12.79 1.01
CA ALA A 247 20.21 11.62 0.13
C ALA A 247 18.92 11.45 -0.70
N ILE A 248 17.74 11.34 -0.05
CA ILE A 248 16.51 10.93 -0.74
C ILE A 248 16.00 12.01 -1.71
N VAL A 249 15.87 13.25 -1.24
CA VAL A 249 15.37 14.36 -2.08
C VAL A 249 16.31 14.63 -3.26
N PRO A 250 17.65 14.74 -3.08
CA PRO A 250 18.56 14.89 -4.21
C PRO A 250 18.48 13.73 -5.21
N HIS A 251 18.35 12.49 -4.73
CA HIS A 251 18.15 11.32 -5.58
C HIS A 251 16.85 11.42 -6.41
N CYS A 252 15.73 11.72 -5.75
CA CYS A 252 14.43 11.87 -6.42
C CYS A 252 14.46 12.96 -7.50
N ARG A 253 15.13 14.08 -7.21
CA ARG A 253 15.34 15.18 -8.17
C ARG A 253 16.16 14.73 -9.38
N GLU A 254 17.29 14.07 -9.15
CA GLU A 254 18.22 13.65 -10.22
C GLU A 254 17.60 12.61 -11.15
N PHE A 255 16.85 11.67 -10.61
CA PHE A 255 16.18 10.62 -11.37
C PHE A 255 14.78 11.01 -11.86
N GLY A 256 14.27 12.19 -11.48
CA GLY A 256 12.96 12.69 -11.87
C GLY A 256 11.78 11.87 -11.33
N ILE A 257 11.99 11.11 -10.25
CA ILE A 257 10.98 10.26 -9.60
C ILE A 257 10.41 10.95 -8.36
N PRO A 258 9.11 10.83 -8.05
CA PRO A 258 8.53 11.41 -6.85
C PRO A 258 8.98 10.71 -5.57
N PHE A 259 8.97 11.45 -4.46
CA PHE A 259 9.08 10.91 -3.11
C PHE A 259 7.69 10.77 -2.47
N ALA A 260 7.26 9.54 -2.21
CA ALA A 260 5.98 9.20 -1.64
C ALA A 260 6.06 9.08 -0.10
N LEU A 261 5.21 9.84 0.59
CA LEU A 261 5.15 9.95 2.05
C LEU A 261 3.79 9.43 2.53
N MET A 262 3.79 8.49 3.47
CA MET A 262 2.56 7.94 4.05
C MET A 262 2.59 8.06 5.58
N PRO A 263 2.41 9.27 6.15
CA PRO A 263 2.50 9.48 7.59
C PRO A 263 1.20 9.13 8.33
N GLY A 264 1.35 8.82 9.62
CA GLY A 264 0.24 8.66 10.58
C GLY A 264 0.08 7.26 11.15
N VAL A 265 0.97 6.30 10.83
CA VAL A 265 0.91 4.96 11.41
C VAL A 265 1.57 4.91 12.79
N ARG A 266 0.84 4.44 13.80
CA ARG A 266 1.39 4.05 15.10
C ARG A 266 1.67 2.56 15.10
N ARG A 267 2.94 2.19 14.87
CA ARG A 267 3.32 0.78 14.72
C ARG A 267 3.17 0.02 16.03
N GLN A 268 2.63 -1.19 15.95
CA GLN A 268 2.59 -2.18 17.03
C GLN A 268 2.00 -1.63 18.34
N ALA A 269 0.89 -0.90 18.25
CA ALA A 269 0.09 -0.52 19.41
C ALA A 269 -0.44 -1.76 20.17
N ASN A 270 -0.64 -2.86 19.45
CA ASN A 270 -0.79 -4.19 20.02
C ASN A 270 0.16 -5.19 19.30
N PRO A 271 1.38 -5.41 19.81
CA PRO A 271 2.38 -6.23 19.13
C PRO A 271 1.97 -7.70 18.92
N GLU A 272 1.13 -8.25 19.79
CA GLU A 272 0.70 -9.65 19.70
C GLU A 272 -0.20 -9.92 18.48
N LEU A 273 -0.82 -8.87 17.93
CA LEU A 273 -1.61 -8.93 16.69
C LEU A 273 -0.75 -8.87 15.42
N LYS A 274 0.58 -8.73 15.53
CA LYS A 274 1.50 -8.66 14.38
C LYS A 274 1.08 -7.57 13.38
N LEU A 275 0.83 -7.91 12.11
CA LEU A 275 0.41 -6.96 11.07
C LEU A 275 -0.94 -6.28 11.37
N ALA A 276 -1.79 -6.89 12.20
CA ALA A 276 -3.06 -6.32 12.65
C ALA A 276 -2.90 -5.39 13.87
N GLY A 277 -1.66 -5.23 14.38
CA GLY A 277 -1.35 -4.52 15.62
C GLY A 277 -1.05 -3.03 15.48
N ASP A 278 -0.98 -2.53 14.24
CA ASP A 278 -0.74 -1.12 13.96
C ASP A 278 -2.02 -0.29 14.18
N SER A 279 -1.84 0.98 14.52
CA SER A 279 -2.91 1.95 14.80
C SER A 279 -2.66 3.26 14.05
N VAL A 280 -3.48 4.27 14.33
CA VAL A 280 -3.45 5.59 13.68
C VAL A 280 -3.16 6.70 14.68
N GLY A 281 -2.42 7.71 14.21
CA GLY A 281 -2.22 8.98 14.90
C GLY A 281 -2.37 10.16 13.93
N ARG A 282 -2.75 11.32 14.47
CA ARG A 282 -2.81 12.58 13.74
C ARG A 282 -1.40 13.12 13.55
N VAL A 283 -1.10 13.56 12.34
CA VAL A 283 0.21 14.10 11.93
C VAL A 283 0.17 15.64 11.93
N ASP A 284 1.27 16.29 12.29
CA ASP A 284 1.49 17.71 11.94
C ASP A 284 1.92 17.83 10.47
N LEU A 285 1.04 18.36 9.62
CA LEU A 285 1.33 18.50 8.18
C LEU A 285 2.31 19.63 7.86
N SER A 286 2.79 20.38 8.86
CA SER A 286 3.91 21.31 8.69
C SER A 286 5.14 20.62 8.12
N ALA A 287 5.38 19.34 8.44
CA ALA A 287 6.49 18.57 7.88
C ALA A 287 6.39 18.39 6.36
N VAL A 288 5.19 18.04 5.86
CA VAL A 288 4.92 17.91 4.41
C VAL A 288 4.97 19.27 3.73
N GLN A 289 4.45 20.32 4.37
CA GLN A 289 4.55 21.69 3.89
C GLN A 289 6.00 22.13 3.72
N ASN A 290 6.84 21.89 4.72
CA ASN A 290 8.25 22.26 4.73
C ASN A 290 9.01 21.54 3.61
N LEU A 291 8.78 20.23 3.43
CA LEU A 291 9.35 19.47 2.31
C LEU A 291 8.97 20.09 0.96
N CYS A 292 7.70 20.37 0.73
CA CYS A 292 7.23 20.95 -0.53
C CYS A 292 7.80 22.34 -0.78
N ALA A 293 7.89 23.18 0.26
CA ALA A 293 8.41 24.55 0.17
C ALA A 293 9.93 24.59 -0.04
N MET A 294 10.69 23.79 0.70
CA MET A 294 12.15 23.74 0.63
C MET A 294 12.64 23.12 -0.67
N PHE A 295 11.90 22.15 -1.22
CA PHE A 295 12.30 21.39 -2.41
C PHE A 295 11.27 21.54 -3.54
N SER A 296 11.06 22.78 -3.96
CA SER A 296 10.04 23.15 -4.97
C SER A 296 10.20 22.51 -6.36
N ASP A 297 11.37 21.94 -6.64
CA ASP A 297 11.72 21.23 -7.87
C ASP A 297 11.60 19.69 -7.73
N THR A 298 11.28 19.19 -6.54
CA THR A 298 11.06 17.76 -6.26
C THR A 298 9.56 17.50 -6.14
N LYS A 299 9.10 16.39 -6.72
CA LYS A 299 7.69 15.96 -6.66
C LYS A 299 7.47 15.10 -5.41
N PHE A 300 6.38 15.37 -4.71
CA PHE A 300 5.94 14.62 -3.54
C PHE A 300 4.58 13.99 -3.82
N ILE A 301 4.39 12.77 -3.35
CA ILE A 301 3.09 12.07 -3.38
C ILE A 301 2.72 11.73 -1.93
N THR A 302 1.53 12.11 -1.47
CA THR A 302 1.17 11.94 -0.05
C THR A 302 -0.21 11.34 0.13
N THR A 303 -0.32 10.39 1.03
CA THR A 303 -1.59 9.97 1.65
C THR A 303 -1.39 9.99 3.16
N VAL A 304 -2.43 10.32 3.94
CA VAL A 304 -2.33 10.36 5.41
C VAL A 304 -3.37 9.45 6.03
N LEU A 305 -3.05 8.87 7.19
CA LEU A 305 -3.85 7.81 7.80
C LEU A 305 -5.01 8.32 8.67
N SER A 306 -4.86 9.50 9.28
CA SER A 306 -5.88 10.11 10.15
C SER A 306 -6.95 10.82 9.31
N LEU A 307 -8.21 10.69 9.75
CA LEU A 307 -9.35 11.39 9.15
C LEU A 307 -9.23 12.91 9.37
N GLU A 308 -8.77 13.31 10.54
CA GLU A 308 -8.60 14.71 10.96
C GLU A 308 -7.60 15.47 10.08
N ASN A 309 -6.68 14.78 9.41
CA ASN A 309 -5.72 15.40 8.49
C ASN A 309 -6.25 15.60 7.06
N GLN A 310 -7.36 14.99 6.66
CA GLN A 310 -7.77 14.93 5.24
C GLN A 310 -8.10 16.31 4.65
N HIS A 311 -8.85 17.13 5.40
CA HIS A 311 -9.17 18.49 4.96
C HIS A 311 -7.91 19.36 4.81
N GLU A 312 -7.04 19.35 5.82
CA GLU A 312 -5.80 20.12 5.81
C GLU A 312 -4.87 19.70 4.66
N LEU A 313 -4.75 18.39 4.40
CA LEU A 313 -3.98 17.86 3.28
C LEU A 313 -4.51 18.36 1.92
N CYS A 314 -5.83 18.42 1.74
CA CYS A 314 -6.44 18.95 0.51
C CYS A 314 -6.13 20.45 0.34
N VAL A 315 -6.16 21.23 1.43
CA VAL A 315 -5.76 22.64 1.40
C VAL A 315 -4.27 22.79 1.04
N LEU A 316 -3.41 21.93 1.59
CA LEU A 316 -1.98 21.93 1.29
C LEU A 316 -1.70 21.63 -0.19
N ALA A 317 -2.41 20.67 -0.78
CA ALA A 317 -2.31 20.38 -2.22
C ALA A 317 -2.71 21.58 -3.11
N ARG A 318 -3.61 22.45 -2.64
CA ARG A 318 -3.94 23.72 -3.32
C ARG A 318 -2.82 24.77 -3.23
N LYS A 319 -1.84 24.60 -2.34
CA LYS A 319 -0.72 25.53 -2.15
C LYS A 319 0.52 25.09 -2.93
N PHE A 320 0.76 23.79 -3.01
CA PHE A 320 2.00 23.23 -3.55
C PHE A 320 1.74 22.40 -4.81
N ARG A 321 2.10 22.95 -5.98
CA ARG A 321 1.97 22.27 -7.28
C ARG A 321 2.81 20.99 -7.40
N ASN A 322 3.81 20.84 -6.53
CA ASN A 322 4.67 19.67 -6.44
C ASN A 322 4.16 18.62 -5.44
N LEU A 323 2.97 18.81 -4.85
CA LEU A 323 2.30 17.83 -4.00
C LEU A 323 1.11 17.20 -4.72
N HIS A 324 1.17 15.88 -4.90
CA HIS A 324 0.05 15.08 -5.35
C HIS A 324 -0.51 14.27 -4.18
N ILE A 325 -1.83 14.30 -3.97
CA ILE A 325 -2.48 13.53 -2.90
C ILE A 325 -3.19 12.33 -3.50
N PHE A 326 -3.18 11.18 -2.82
CA PHE A 326 -3.75 9.95 -3.38
C PHE A 326 -4.45 9.07 -2.35
N GLY A 327 -5.39 8.24 -2.84
CA GLY A 327 -5.99 7.13 -2.11
C GLY A 327 -6.85 7.52 -0.90
N CYS A 328 -7.46 6.51 -0.28
CA CYS A 328 -8.02 6.56 1.06
C CYS A 328 -7.34 5.43 1.82
N TRP A 329 -6.25 5.74 2.52
CA TRP A 329 -5.32 4.72 2.99
C TRP A 329 -5.85 3.96 4.21
N TRP A 330 -5.78 2.64 4.13
CA TRP A 330 -5.96 1.70 5.24
C TRP A 330 -7.27 1.88 6.02
N PHE A 331 -7.25 2.48 7.21
CA PHE A 331 -8.43 2.71 8.06
C PHE A 331 -9.45 3.65 7.41
N LEU A 332 -9.01 4.46 6.45
CA LEU A 332 -9.87 5.37 5.67
C LEU A 332 -10.54 4.68 4.48
N ASN A 333 -10.17 3.44 4.15
CA ASN A 333 -10.77 2.69 3.06
C ASN A 333 -12.10 2.03 3.48
N ASN A 334 -13.04 2.87 3.95
CA ASN A 334 -14.39 2.48 4.32
C ASN A 334 -15.38 3.35 3.53
N PRO A 335 -16.52 2.82 3.04
CA PRO A 335 -17.39 3.55 2.10
C PRO A 335 -17.78 4.96 2.54
N SER A 336 -18.15 5.15 3.81
CA SER A 336 -18.51 6.47 4.34
C SER A 336 -17.35 7.46 4.33
N LEU A 337 -16.15 7.01 4.67
CA LEU A 337 -14.95 7.84 4.70
C LEU A 337 -14.43 8.13 3.29
N VAL A 338 -14.46 7.14 2.39
CA VAL A 338 -14.10 7.32 0.99
C VAL A 338 -15.02 8.36 0.34
N GLU A 339 -16.32 8.30 0.59
CA GLU A 339 -17.26 9.31 0.09
C GLU A 339 -16.93 10.70 0.64
N GLU A 340 -16.76 10.83 1.96
CA GLU A 340 -16.46 12.11 2.60
C GLU A 340 -15.14 12.71 2.08
N ILE A 341 -14.05 11.94 2.06
CA ILE A 341 -12.73 12.37 1.59
C ILE A 341 -12.78 12.75 0.12
N THR A 342 -13.49 11.99 -0.71
CA THR A 342 -13.60 12.30 -2.15
C THR A 342 -14.39 13.58 -2.40
N ARG A 343 -15.36 13.94 -1.54
CA ARG A 343 -16.09 15.21 -1.63
C ARG A 343 -15.27 16.41 -1.16
N ILE A 344 -14.32 16.20 -0.25
CA ILE A 344 -13.41 17.25 0.24
C ILE A 344 -12.38 17.64 -0.84
N ARG A 345 -11.95 16.67 -1.65
CA ARG A 345 -11.01 16.85 -2.77
C ARG A 345 -11.66 17.56 -3.95
#